data_AF-A0A661MI13-F1
#
_entry.id   AF-A0A661MI13-F1
#
_cell.length_a   1.000
_cell.length_b   1.000
_cell.length_c   1.000
_cell.angle_alpha   90.00
_cell.angle_beta   90.00
_cell.angle_gamma   90.00
#
_symmetry.space_group_name_H-M   'P 1'
#
loop_
_entity.id
_entity.type
_entity.pdbx_description
1 polymer ?
#
loop_
_entity_poly.entity_id
_entity_poly.type
_entity_poly.pdbx_seq_one_letter_code
_entity_poly.pdbx_strand_id
1 'polypeptide(L)' 'MKKKMFSTQVRNDLLKEFKKLAIDLERPINDVLEEAMLDLLVKYGVGFHPAGSDNLTGKPVAGDNPGTRRKGRAK' A
#
# COMPACT_ATOMS: atom_id res chain seq x y z
N MET A 1 6.60 -14.32 -3.05
CA MET A 1 6.20 -13.43 -4.17
C MET A 1 7.46 -13.00 -4.91
N LYS A 2 7.53 -13.18 -6.24
CA LYS A 2 8.71 -12.82 -7.04
C LYS A 2 8.83 -11.29 -7.09
N LYS A 3 9.89 -10.75 -6.49
CA LYS A 3 10.27 -9.33 -6.59
C LYS A 3 10.49 -9.02 -8.07
N LYS A 4 9.59 -8.25 -8.69
CA LYS A 4 9.81 -7.75 -10.05
C LYS A 4 11.07 -6.90 -10.00
N MET A 5 12.15 -7.34 -10.64
CA MET A 5 13.35 -6.53 -10.81
C MET A 5 12.97 -5.28 -11.59
N PHE A 6 13.27 -4.10 -11.05
CA PHE A 6 13.15 -2.85 -11.79
C PHE A 6 14.17 -2.88 -12.93
N SER A 7 13.68 -3.15 -14.15
CA SER A 7 14.50 -3.20 -15.38
C SER A 7 14.86 -1.80 -15.91
N THR A 8 14.50 -0.74 -15.21
CA THR A 8 14.70 0.63 -15.68
C THR A 8 16.00 1.18 -15.12
N GLN A 9 16.94 1.53 -16.00
CA GLN A 9 18.20 2.17 -15.64
C GLN A 9 17.91 3.53 -14.98
N VAL A 10 17.92 3.57 -13.64
CA VAL A 10 17.98 4.84 -12.91
C VAL A 10 19.28 5.54 -13.32
N ARG A 11 19.20 6.82 -13.68
CA ARG A 11 20.38 7.61 -14.06
C ARG A 11 21.42 7.53 -12.95
N ASN A 12 22.65 7.16 -13.31
CA ASN A 12 23.71 6.89 -12.33
C ASN A 12 24.04 8.12 -11.48
N ASP A 13 23.98 9.32 -12.07
CA ASP A 13 24.22 10.58 -11.35
C ASP A 13 23.14 10.86 -10.29
N LEU A 14 21.87 10.59 -10.64
CA LEU A 14 20.75 10.73 -9.70
C LEU A 14 20.90 9.73 -8.53
N LEU A 15 21.30 8.50 -8.84
CA LEU A 15 21.53 7.47 -7.82
C LEU A 15 22.68 7.84 -6.87
N LYS A 16 23.71 8.56 -7.35
CA LYS A 16 24.80 9.06 -6.49
C LYS A 16 24.29 10.10 -5.49
N GLU A 17 23.45 11.04 -5.93
CA GLU A 17 22.89 12.05 -5.02
C GLU A 17 21.94 11.42 -3.99
N PHE A 18 21.11 10.46 -4.41
CA PHE A 18 20.28 9.70 -3.48
C PHE A 18 21.09 8.86 -2.47
N LYS A 19 22.26 8.33 -2.88
CA LYS A 19 23.17 7.63 -1.96
C LYS A 19 23.77 8.57 -0.92
N LYS A 20 24.18 9.78 -1.30
CA LYS A 20 24.66 10.79 -0.35
C LYS A 20 23.57 11.15 0.64
N LEU A 21 22.37 11.45 0.14
CA LEU A 21 21.22 11.75 0.97
C LEU A 21 20.90 10.61 1.95
N ALA A 22 20.96 9.35 1.50
CA ALA A 22 20.77 8.20 2.37
C ALA A 22 21.82 8.10 3.49
N ILE A 23 23.08 8.45 3.19
CA ILE A 23 24.16 8.53 4.19
C ILE A 23 23.87 9.66 5.19
N ASP A 24 23.52 10.85 4.71
CA ASP A 24 23.23 12.02 5.56
C ASP A 24 22.04 11.77 6.49
N LEU A 25 21.05 10.98 6.03
CA LEU A 25 19.87 10.60 6.80
C LEU A 25 20.09 9.35 7.66
N GLU A 26 21.25 8.70 7.60
CA GLU A 26 21.57 7.43 8.26
C GLU A 26 20.53 6.32 8.00
N ARG A 27 20.00 6.26 6.77
CA ARG A 27 18.93 5.34 6.36
C ARG A 27 19.33 4.50 5.14
N PRO A 28 18.73 3.32 4.95
CA PRO A 28 18.99 2.53 3.75
C PRO A 28 18.44 3.23 2.50
N ILE A 29 19.16 3.10 1.39
CA ILE A 29 18.82 3.74 0.10
C ILE A 29 17.40 3.42 -0.39
N ASN A 30 16.90 2.22 -0.08
CA ASN A 30 15.56 1.80 -0.50
C ASN A 30 14.47 2.62 0.20
N ASP A 31 14.61 2.92 1.49
CA ASP A 31 13.63 3.71 2.25
C ASP A 31 13.52 5.13 1.68
N VAL A 32 14.66 5.74 1.36
CA VAL A 32 14.71 7.09 0.75
C VAL A 32 14.10 7.09 -0.65
N LEU A 33 14.30 6.02 -1.42
CA LEU A 33 13.67 5.86 -2.73
C LEU A 33 12.16 5.65 -2.61
N GLU A 34 11.70 4.85 -1.65
CA GLU A 34 10.27 4.64 -1.39
C GLU A 34 9.61 5.95 -0.96
N GLU A 35 10.23 6.72 -0.08
CA GLU A 35 9.78 8.06 0.33
C GLU A 35 9.64 9.00 -0.88
N ALA A 36 10.66 9.08 -1.74
CA ALA A 36 10.60 9.89 -2.95
C ALA A 36 9.49 9.44 -3.94
N MET A 37 9.21 8.13 -4.00
CA MET A 37 8.10 7.61 -4.80
C MET A 37 6.75 8.02 -4.21
N LEU A 38 6.58 7.95 -2.89
CA LEU A 38 5.36 8.38 -2.20
C LEU A 38 5.11 9.88 -2.39
N ASP A 39 6.13 10.71 -2.22
CA ASP A 39 6.04 12.16 -2.44
C ASP A 39 5.60 12.50 -3.86
N LEU A 40 6.10 11.76 -4.85
CA LEU A 40 5.67 11.93 -6.23
C LEU A 40 4.19 11.58 -6.41
N LEU A 41 3.71 10.49 -5.82
CA LEU A 41 2.29 10.12 -5.88
C LEU A 41 1.40 11.16 -5.21
N VAL A 42 1.79 11.67 -4.04
CA VAL A 42 1.10 12.75 -3.33
C VAL A 42 1.02 14.00 -4.20
N LYS A 43 2.13 14.39 -4.86
CA LYS A 43 2.18 15.54 -5.77
C LYS A 43 1.18 15.44 -6.92
N TYR A 44 0.88 14.23 -7.39
CA TYR A 44 -0.09 13.98 -8.46
C TYR A 44 -1.49 13.57 -7.95
N GLY A 45 -1.73 13.60 -6.64
CA GLY A 45 -3.01 13.22 -6.05
C GLY A 45 -3.35 11.74 -6.20
N VAL A 46 -2.35 10.88 -6.42
CA VAL A 46 -2.53 9.44 -6.55
C VAL A 46 -2.51 8.82 -5.15
N GLY A 47 -3.66 8.32 -4.69
CA GLY A 47 -3.76 7.61 -3.43
C GLY A 47 -3.06 6.26 -3.50
N PHE A 48 -1.91 6.12 -2.84
CA PHE A 48 -1.27 4.82 -2.65
C PHE A 48 -1.92 4.08 -1.48
N HIS A 49 -2.57 2.95 -1.73
CA HIS A 49 -3.02 2.02 -0.70
C HIS A 49 -2.17 0.76 -0.82
N PRO A 50 -1.29 0.46 0.16
CA PRO A 50 -0.53 -0.78 0.14
C PRO A 50 -1.52 -1.95 0.21
N ALA A 51 -1.50 -2.82 -0.79
CA ALA A 51 -2.33 -4.02 -0.83
C ALA A 51 -2.03 -4.87 0.44
N GLY A 52 -2.91 -4.81 1.44
CA GLY A 52 -2.69 -5.41 2.76
C GLY A 52 -3.23 -4.62 3.96
N SER A 53 -3.60 -3.34 3.81
CA SER A 53 -4.17 -2.54 4.91
C SER A 53 -5.69 -2.70 5.11
N ASP A 54 -6.35 -3.58 4.36
CA ASP A 54 -7.81 -3.82 4.45
C ASP A 54 -8.29 -4.53 5.73
N ASN A 55 -7.41 -4.88 6.68
CA ASN A 55 -7.78 -5.68 7.87
C ASN A 55 -7.76 -4.95 9.22
N LEU A 56 -7.68 -3.61 9.27
CA LEU A 56 -7.67 -2.88 10.56
C LEU A 56 -8.83 -1.92 10.81
N THR A 57 -9.84 -1.86 9.93
CA THR A 57 -11.10 -1.19 10.29
C THR A 57 -12.18 -2.23 10.56
N GLY A 58 -12.06 -2.92 11.71
CA GLY A 58 -13.16 -3.65 12.32
C GLY A 58 -14.27 -2.67 12.73
N LYS A 59 -15.07 -2.20 11.77
CA LYS A 59 -16.35 -1.56 12.08
C LYS A 59 -17.36 -2.68 12.36
N PRO A 60 -18.12 -2.64 13.48
CA PRO A 60 -19.21 -3.56 13.67
C PRO A 60 -20.30 -3.19 12.67
N VAL A 61 -20.53 -4.03 11.67
CA VAL A 61 -21.74 -3.94 10.85
C VAL A 61 -22.88 -4.50 11.67
N ALA A 62 -23.53 -3.59 12.41
CA ALA A 62 -24.85 -3.82 12.98
C ALA A 62 -25.83 -4.10 11.84
N GLY A 63 -26.57 -5.21 11.92
CA GLY A 63 -27.63 -5.50 10.96
C GLY A 63 -28.05 -6.96 10.87
N ASP A 64 -28.31 -7.63 12.00
CA ASP A 64 -29.10 -8.87 11.97
C ASP A 64 -30.56 -8.48 11.70
N ASN A 65 -30.95 -8.53 10.42
CA ASN A 65 -32.28 -8.20 9.94
C ASN A 65 -33.18 -9.44 10.10
N PRO A 66 -34.37 -9.33 10.73
CA PRO A 66 -35.18 -10.49 11.09
C PRO A 66 -36.00 -10.93 9.88
N GLY A 67 -35.72 -12.10 9.32
CA GLY A 67 -36.55 -12.59 8.24
C GLY A 67 -36.09 -13.91 7.63
N THR A 68 -36.56 -15.03 8.21
CA THR A 68 -37.13 -16.18 7.46
C THR A 68 -37.42 -17.34 8.43
N ARG A 69 -38.48 -17.22 9.23
CA ARG A 69 -39.04 -18.36 9.97
C ARG A 69 -39.92 -19.21 9.05
N ARG A 70 -39.30 -20.23 8.46
CA ARG A 70 -39.81 -21.55 8.02
C ARG A 70 -41.32 -21.66 7.77
N LYS A 71 -41.71 -21.84 6.50
CA LYS A 71 -42.95 -22.56 6.14
C LYS A 71 -42.61 -24.03 5.91
N GLY A 72 -42.93 -24.88 6.88
CA GLY A 72 -43.01 -26.33 6.72
C GLY A 72 -44.41 -26.73 6.26
N ARG A 73 -44.49 -27.31 5.07
CA ARG A 73 -45.62 -28.10 4.51
C ARG A 73 -45.45 -29.54 5.07
N ALA A 74 -46.47 -30.26 5.50
CA ALA A 74 -47.50 -30.89 4.67
C ALA A 74 -48.65 -31.46 5.52
N LYS A 75 -49.83 -31.58 4.89
CA LYS A 75 -50.91 -32.51 5.25
C LYS A 75 -50.64 -33.86 4.60
#